data_AF-E6QJJ3-F1
#
_entry.id   AF-E6QJJ3-F1
#
_cell.length_a   1.000
_cell.length_b   1.000
_cell.length_c   1.000
_cell.angle_alpha   90.00
_cell.angle_beta   90.00
_cell.angle_gamma   90.00
#
_symmetry.space_group_name_H-M   'P 1'
#
loop_
_entity.id
_entity.type
_entity.pdbx_description
1 polymer ?
#
loop_
_entity_poly.entity_id
_entity_poly.type
_entity_poly.pdbx_seq_one_letter_code
_entity_poly.pdbx_strand_id
1 'polypeptide(L)'
;MRQGEILALEWRHINWLDHTCYLPDTKNGTARIVPLSVRAEEALQRQQTRGCTLQRATGKDGKVWKYTNDGMRASYNKALKRAGIVGLTFHDLRHEATSRFCEKAIPMVTVQAITGHKSTQMLKRYTHISGKTLVYAVRGS
;
A
#
# COMPACT_ATOMS: atom_id res chain seq x y z
N MET A 1 1.80 2.21 -0.15
CA MET A 1 3.25 1.92 0.01
C MET A 1 4.00 2.38 -1.23
N ARG A 2 5.31 2.64 -1.15
CA ARG A 2 6.18 2.87 -2.32
C ARG A 2 6.54 1.53 -2.98
N GLN A 3 6.91 1.56 -4.26
CA GLN A 3 7.36 0.37 -4.98
C GLN A 3 8.51 -0.36 -4.26
N GLY A 4 9.55 0.37 -3.85
CA GLY A 4 10.69 -0.21 -3.15
C GLY A 4 10.31 -0.86 -1.82
N GLU A 5 9.36 -0.27 -1.08
CA GLU A 5 8.85 -0.83 0.18
C GLU A 5 8.14 -2.17 -0.07
N ILE A 6 7.34 -2.26 -1.13
CA ILE A 6 6.64 -3.51 -1.49
C ILE A 6 7.64 -4.58 -1.92
N LEU A 7 8.62 -4.24 -2.76
CA LEU A 7 9.63 -5.19 -3.25
C LEU A 7 10.61 -5.65 -2.17
N ALA A 8 10.80 -4.85 -1.13
CA ALA A 8 11.62 -5.19 0.03
C ALA A 8 10.84 -5.91 1.14
N LEU A 9 9.51 -6.06 1.01
CA LEU A 9 8.68 -6.71 2.03
C LEU A 9 9.11 -8.17 2.21
N GLU A 10 9.24 -8.58 3.47
CA GLU A 10 9.63 -9.93 3.88
C GLU A 10 8.49 -10.60 4.66
N TRP A 11 8.42 -11.94 4.57
CA TRP A 11 7.35 -12.71 5.22
C TRP A 11 7.30 -12.48 6.73
N ARG A 12 8.46 -12.35 7.39
CA ARG A 12 8.57 -12.08 8.84
C ARG A 12 7.93 -10.75 9.26
N HIS A 13 7.73 -9.82 8.34
CA HIS A 13 7.12 -8.53 8.65
C HIS A 13 5.60 -8.54 8.47
N ILE A 14 5.00 -9.66 8.06
CA ILE A 14 3.55 -9.79 7.92
C ILE A 14 3.00 -10.39 9.21
N ASN A 15 2.07 -9.66 9.83
CA ASN A 15 1.31 -10.14 10.98
C ASN A 15 -0.12 -10.42 10.53
N TRP A 16 -0.45 -11.70 10.40
CA TRP A 16 -1.76 -12.17 9.95
C TRP A 16 -2.85 -12.05 11.00
N LEU A 17 -2.49 -11.98 12.30
CA LEU A 17 -3.46 -11.82 13.39
C LEU A 17 -3.95 -10.37 13.47
N ASP A 18 -3.00 -9.43 13.38
CA ASP A 18 -3.30 -8.00 13.47
C ASP A 18 -3.63 -7.36 12.11
N HIS A 19 -3.60 -8.15 11.03
CA HIS A 19 -3.86 -7.68 9.66
C HIS A 19 -2.94 -6.52 9.25
N THR A 20 -1.65 -6.63 9.56
CA THR A 20 -0.67 -5.57 9.31
C THR A 20 0.62 -6.08 8.69
N CYS A 21 1.37 -5.17 8.06
CA CYS A 21 2.77 -5.38 7.77
C CYS A 21 3.67 -4.29 8.35
N TYR A 22 4.84 -4.69 8.81
CA TYR A 22 5.89 -3.80 9.27
C TYR A 22 6.82 -3.41 8.12
N LEU A 23 7.02 -2.12 7.94
CA LEU A 23 8.02 -1.58 7.03
C LEU A 23 9.18 -1.07 7.88
N PRO A 24 10.33 -1.76 7.93
CA PRO A 24 11.51 -1.28 8.63
C PRO A 24 12.01 0.01 7.97
N ASP A 25 12.83 0.77 8.70
CA ASP A 25 13.43 2.00 8.20
C ASP A 25 14.11 1.74 6.85
N THR A 26 13.67 2.47 5.84
CA THR A 26 14.25 2.40 4.49
C THR A 26 14.98 3.70 4.27
N LYS A 27 16.07 3.68 3.49
CA LYS A 27 17.00 4.78 3.16
C LYS A 27 16.45 6.22 3.05
N ASN A 28 15.13 6.45 2.95
CA ASN A 28 14.46 7.76 2.87
C ASN A 28 13.15 7.89 3.69
N GLY A 29 12.79 6.98 4.61
CA GLY A 29 11.51 7.04 5.32
C GLY A 29 11.45 6.29 6.63
N THR A 30 10.67 6.79 7.59
CA THR A 30 10.52 6.23 8.94
C THR A 30 9.87 4.85 8.93
N ALA A 31 10.33 3.99 9.84
CA ALA A 31 9.70 2.72 10.12
C ALA A 31 8.21 2.93 10.47
N ARG A 32 7.35 2.04 9.97
CA ARG A 32 5.90 2.14 10.25
C ARG A 32 5.17 0.82 10.04
N ILE A 33 4.03 0.71 10.69
CA ILE A 33 3.07 -0.35 10.48
C ILE A 33 2.06 0.11 9.41
N VAL A 34 1.77 -0.76 8.45
CA VAL A 34 0.77 -0.53 7.42
C VAL A 34 -0.34 -1.57 7.56
N PRO A 35 -1.60 -1.16 7.79
CA PRO A 35 -2.72 -2.09 7.80
C PRO A 35 -2.95 -2.66 6.40
N LEU A 36 -3.26 -3.95 6.35
CA LEU A 36 -3.58 -4.68 5.14
C LEU A 36 -5.09 -4.66 4.92
N SER A 37 -5.52 -4.39 3.68
CA SER A 37 -6.91 -4.65 3.31
C SER A 37 -7.10 -6.14 3.05
N VAL A 38 -8.35 -6.62 3.13
CA VAL A 38 -8.70 -8.01 2.79
C VAL A 38 -8.11 -8.43 1.45
N ARG A 39 -8.23 -7.58 0.41
CA ARG A 39 -7.65 -7.85 -0.92
C ARG A 39 -6.13 -7.94 -0.93
N ALA A 40 -5.45 -7.17 -0.07
CA ALA A 40 -4.01 -7.23 0.07
C ALA A 40 -3.57 -8.54 0.73
N GLU A 41 -4.28 -8.99 1.77
CA GLU A 41 -4.00 -10.28 2.42
C GLU A 41 -4.23 -11.45 1.49
N GLU A 42 -5.35 -11.48 0.76
CA GLU A 42 -5.61 -12.50 -0.24
C GLU A 42 -4.50 -12.56 -1.30
N ALA A 43 -3.98 -11.40 -1.72
CA ALA A 43 -2.87 -11.34 -2.66
C ALA A 43 -1.57 -11.92 -2.06
N LEU A 44 -1.28 -11.64 -0.79
CA LEU A 44 -0.14 -12.19 -0.07
C LEU A 44 -0.29 -13.71 0.13
N GLN A 45 -1.47 -14.20 0.51
CA GLN A 45 -1.76 -15.63 0.64
C GLN A 45 -1.58 -16.37 -0.69
N ARG A 46 -2.14 -15.83 -1.80
CA ARG A 46 -1.91 -16.40 -3.15
C ARG A 46 -0.43 -16.44 -3.50
N GLN A 47 0.32 -15.41 -3.13
CA GLN A 47 1.76 -15.36 -3.38
C GLN A 47 2.52 -16.39 -2.54
N GLN A 48 2.10 -16.61 -1.29
CA GLN A 48 2.67 -17.63 -0.41
C GLN A 48 2.44 -19.04 -0.97
N THR A 49 1.24 -19.32 -1.48
CA THR A 49 0.91 -20.62 -2.10
C THR A 49 1.67 -20.89 -3.40
N ARG A 50 2.08 -19.84 -4.13
CA ARG A 50 2.89 -19.94 -5.36
C ARG A 50 4.39 -20.13 -5.11
N GLY A 51 4.89 -19.89 -3.90
CA GLY A 51 6.28 -20.10 -3.55
C GLY A 51 6.65 -21.58 -3.51
N CYS A 52 7.80 -21.96 -4.09
CA CYS A 52 8.32 -23.34 -4.06
C CYS A 52 8.40 -23.90 -2.62
N THR A 53 8.30 -25.22 -2.52
CA THR A 53 8.37 -26.07 -1.31
C THR A 53 9.45 -25.68 -0.28
N LEU A 54 10.54 -25.01 -0.69
CA LEU A 54 11.60 -24.55 0.21
C LEU A 54 11.19 -23.35 1.10
N GLN A 55 10.34 -22.43 0.64
CA GLN A 55 9.82 -21.35 1.50
C GLN A 55 8.79 -21.86 2.51
N ARG A 56 8.15 -23.01 2.22
CA ARG A 56 7.31 -23.73 3.17
C ARG A 56 8.12 -24.40 4.28
N ALA A 57 9.40 -24.69 4.03
CA ALA A 57 10.29 -25.37 4.99
C ALA A 57 10.97 -24.40 5.99
N THR A 58 11.19 -23.13 5.63
CA THR A 58 11.78 -22.11 6.55
C THR A 58 10.76 -21.10 7.08
N GLY A 59 9.54 -21.09 6.54
CA GLY A 59 8.31 -20.61 7.18
C GLY A 59 8.15 -19.10 7.42
N LYS A 60 9.22 -18.33 7.57
CA LYS A 60 9.12 -16.90 7.97
C LYS A 60 10.16 -15.98 7.33
N ASP A 61 11.21 -16.50 6.70
CA ASP A 61 12.30 -15.66 6.21
C ASP A 61 12.37 -15.50 4.68
N GLY A 62 12.71 -14.27 4.26
CA GLY A 62 12.91 -13.91 2.86
C GLY A 62 11.83 -12.99 2.28
N LYS A 63 12.14 -12.44 1.10
CA LYS A 63 11.27 -11.49 0.39
C LYS A 63 10.00 -12.16 -0.12
N VAL A 64 8.88 -11.45 0.03
CA VAL A 64 7.57 -11.81 -0.52
C VAL A 64 7.62 -11.85 -2.05
N TRP A 65 8.33 -10.88 -2.65
CA TRP A 65 8.44 -10.72 -4.10
C TRP A 65 9.90 -10.85 -4.53
N LYS A 66 10.15 -11.61 -5.60
CA LYS A 66 11.48 -11.80 -6.20
C LYS A 66 11.75 -10.88 -7.40
N TYR A 67 11.01 -9.77 -7.50
CA TYR A 67 11.13 -8.82 -8.60
C TYR A 67 12.23 -7.79 -8.33
N THR A 68 12.97 -7.41 -9.38
CA THR A 68 13.73 -6.16 -9.40
C THR A 68 12.79 -4.97 -9.64
N ASN A 69 13.26 -3.75 -9.39
CA ASN A 69 12.47 -2.55 -9.69
C ASN A 69 12.07 -2.48 -11.17
N ASP A 70 13.00 -2.73 -12.08
CA ASP A 70 12.75 -2.70 -13.51
C ASP A 70 11.86 -3.85 -13.97
N GLY A 71 12.06 -5.04 -13.41
CA GLY A 71 11.21 -6.20 -13.67
C GLY A 71 9.75 -5.93 -13.27
N MET A 72 9.53 -5.32 -12.09
CA MET A 72 8.20 -4.94 -11.64
C MET A 72 7.59 -3.91 -12.60
N ARG A 73 8.33 -2.85 -12.95
CA ARG A 73 7.86 -1.81 -13.87
C ARG A 73 7.49 -2.39 -15.24
N ALA A 74 8.29 -3.29 -15.78
CA ALA A 74 8.01 -3.97 -17.04
C ALA A 74 6.75 -4.83 -16.96
N SER A 75 6.59 -5.63 -15.90
CA SER A 75 5.39 -6.43 -15.67
C SER A 75 4.13 -5.57 -15.48
N TYR A 76 4.25 -4.45 -14.77
CA TYR A 76 3.16 -3.50 -14.59
C TYR A 76 2.72 -2.87 -15.92
N ASN A 77 3.66 -2.39 -16.73
CA ASN A 77 3.36 -1.83 -18.05
C ASN A 77 2.68 -2.85 -18.97
N LYS A 78 3.10 -4.12 -18.93
CA LYS A 78 2.42 -5.21 -19.66
C LYS A 78 0.98 -5.40 -19.18
N ALA A 79 0.74 -5.34 -17.87
CA ALA A 79 -0.59 -5.44 -17.30
C ALA A 79 -1.50 -4.27 -17.73
N LEU A 80 -0.98 -3.04 -17.74
CA LEU A 80 -1.71 -1.86 -18.22
C LEU A 80 -2.05 -1.96 -19.70
N LYS A 81 -1.09 -2.38 -20.54
CA LYS A 81 -1.32 -2.59 -21.97
C LYS A 81 -2.45 -3.60 -22.21
N ARG A 82 -2.46 -4.71 -21.46
CA ARG A 82 -3.52 -5.72 -21.54
C ARG A 82 -4.87 -5.19 -21.07
N ALA A 83 -4.88 -4.27 -20.11
CA ALA A 83 -6.09 -3.63 -19.60
C ALA A 83 -6.54 -2.42 -20.44
N GLY A 84 -5.78 -2.00 -21.47
CA GLY A 84 -6.08 -0.82 -22.28
C GLY A 84 -5.89 0.51 -21.54
N ILE A 85 -5.10 0.55 -20.47
CA ILE A 85 -4.90 1.74 -19.63
C ILE A 85 -3.65 2.50 -20.09
N VAL A 86 -3.77 3.81 -20.28
CA VAL A 86 -2.68 4.71 -20.68
C VAL A 86 -2.42 5.75 -19.59
N GLY A 87 -1.15 6.11 -19.39
CA GLY A 87 -0.77 7.22 -18.50
C GLY A 87 -0.76 6.90 -17.00
N LEU A 88 -1.07 5.67 -16.58
CA LEU A 88 -1.05 5.27 -15.18
C LEU A 88 0.34 4.75 -14.78
N THR A 89 0.98 5.37 -13.80
CA THR A 89 2.23 4.88 -13.20
C THR A 89 1.96 4.10 -11.91
N PHE A 90 2.96 3.37 -11.42
CA PHE A 90 2.83 2.67 -10.14
C PHE A 90 2.73 3.66 -8.96
N HIS A 91 3.32 4.85 -9.09
CA HIS A 91 3.23 5.89 -8.06
C HIS A 91 1.79 6.40 -7.89
N ASP A 92 1.04 6.47 -8.99
CA ASP A 92 -0.35 6.94 -8.98
C ASP A 92 -1.26 6.03 -8.17
N LEU A 93 -0.95 4.74 -8.04
CA LEU A 93 -1.69 3.83 -7.16
C LEU A 93 -1.64 4.26 -5.69
N ARG A 94 -0.50 4.82 -5.25
CA ARG A 94 -0.37 5.37 -3.89
C ARG A 94 -1.14 6.68 -3.76
N HIS A 95 -1.18 7.50 -4.81
CA HIS A 95 -2.00 8.71 -4.83
C HIS A 95 -3.49 8.36 -4.73
N GLU A 96 -3.96 7.45 -5.56
CA GLU A 96 -5.34 6.96 -5.56
C GLU A 96 -5.75 6.39 -4.20
N ALA A 97 -4.91 5.56 -3.58
CA ALA A 97 -5.18 5.04 -2.24
C ALA A 97 -5.30 6.16 -1.20
N THR A 98 -4.48 7.20 -1.32
CA THR A 98 -4.51 8.36 -0.41
C THR A 98 -5.80 9.17 -0.61
N SER A 99 -6.18 9.45 -1.87
CA SER A 99 -7.44 10.13 -2.22
C SER A 99 -8.64 9.40 -1.63
N ARG A 100 -8.73 8.07 -1.82
CA ARG A 100 -9.83 7.26 -1.28
C ARG A 100 -9.92 7.27 0.24
N PHE A 101 -8.79 7.34 0.94
CA PHE A 101 -8.79 7.47 2.40
C PHE A 101 -9.33 8.83 2.84
N CYS A 102 -8.97 9.91 2.13
CA CYS A 102 -9.51 11.24 2.38
C CYS A 102 -11.02 11.32 2.10
N GLU A 103 -11.50 10.70 1.01
CA GLU A 103 -12.93 10.62 0.67
C GLU A 103 -13.75 9.86 1.73
N LYS A 104 -13.15 8.85 2.38
CA LYS A 104 -13.75 8.12 3.50
C LYS A 104 -13.73 8.89 4.82
N ALA A 105 -13.35 10.16 4.82
CA ALA A 105 -13.23 11.00 6.01
C ALA A 105 -12.34 10.38 7.12
N ILE A 106 -11.34 9.57 6.74
CA ILE A 106 -10.36 9.05 7.69
C ILE A 106 -9.53 10.23 8.22
N PRO A 107 -9.28 10.34 9.54
CA PRO A 107 -8.48 11.43 10.09
C PRO A 107 -7.13 11.57 9.39
N MET A 108 -6.75 12.80 9.05
CA MET A 108 -5.56 13.08 8.24
C MET A 108 -4.27 12.56 8.87
N VAL A 109 -4.18 12.57 10.20
CA VAL A 109 -3.05 11.99 10.95
C VAL A 109 -2.95 10.48 10.75
N THR A 110 -4.08 9.78 10.68
CA THR A 110 -4.16 8.35 10.38
C THR A 110 -3.77 8.06 8.94
N VAL A 111 -4.29 8.85 7.98
CA VAL A 111 -3.90 8.74 6.56
C VAL A 111 -2.40 8.95 6.40
N GLN A 112 -1.84 9.95 7.08
CA GLN A 112 -0.41 10.24 7.08
C GLN A 112 0.41 9.06 7.59
N ALA A 113 0.01 8.47 8.72
CA ALA A 113 0.69 7.32 9.32
C ALA A 113 0.67 6.10 8.39
N ILE A 114 -0.50 5.75 7.85
CA ILE A 114 -0.67 4.60 6.94
C ILE A 114 0.16 4.80 5.66
N THR A 115 0.03 5.97 5.04
CA THR A 115 0.67 6.23 3.75
C THR A 115 2.16 6.48 3.91
N GLY A 116 2.62 7.06 5.03
CA GLY A 116 4.01 7.43 5.28
C GLY A 116 4.41 8.76 4.64
N HIS A 117 3.53 9.76 4.69
CA HIS A 117 3.84 11.14 4.31
C HIS A 117 4.49 11.88 5.47
N LYS A 118 5.52 12.71 5.20
CA LYS A 118 6.26 13.41 6.27
C LYS A 118 5.50 14.58 6.88
N SER A 119 4.59 15.20 6.13
CA SER A 119 3.72 16.25 6.65
C SER A 119 2.29 16.11 6.12
N THR A 120 1.32 16.54 6.93
CA THR A 120 -0.08 16.66 6.53
C THR A 120 -0.28 17.67 5.39
N GLN A 121 0.64 18.63 5.23
CA GLN A 121 0.63 19.57 4.12
C GLN A 121 0.76 18.87 2.76
N MET A 122 1.52 17.78 2.66
CA MET A 122 1.60 16.95 1.44
C MET A 122 0.26 16.29 1.11
N LEU A 123 -0.61 16.10 2.12
CA LEU A 123 -1.91 15.47 1.95
C LEU A 123 -3.02 16.46 1.58
N LYS A 124 -2.82 17.78 1.76
CA LYS A 124 -3.83 18.80 1.46
C LYS A 124 -4.33 18.77 0.01
N ARG A 125 -3.52 18.28 -0.93
CA ARG A 125 -3.93 18.10 -2.33
C ARG A 125 -4.99 17.01 -2.54
N TYR A 126 -5.21 16.14 -1.55
CA TYR A 126 -6.21 15.07 -1.59
C TYR A 126 -7.49 15.41 -0.82
N THR A 127 -7.50 16.56 -0.12
CA THR A 127 -8.65 17.01 0.66
C THR A 127 -9.50 17.95 -0.18
N HIS A 128 -10.09 17.46 -1.25
CA HIS A 128 -11.26 18.12 -1.83
C HIS A 128 -12.47 17.70 -1.00
N ILE A 129 -12.66 18.37 0.13
CA ILE A 129 -13.80 18.10 1.00
C ILE A 129 -15.06 18.51 0.25
N SER A 130 -15.90 17.54 -0.13
CA SER A 130 -17.17 17.84 -0.78
C SER A 130 -18.08 18.60 0.19
N GLY A 131 -18.93 19.50 -0.31
CA GLY A 131 -19.88 20.24 0.54
C GLY A 131 -20.78 19.30 1.36
N LYS A 132 -21.10 18.11 0.83
CA LYS A 132 -21.86 17.07 1.54
C LYS A 132 -21.12 16.53 2.78
N THR A 133 -19.80 16.37 2.69
CA THR A 133 -18.93 15.94 3.80
C THR A 133 -18.90 16.99 4.92
N LEU A 134 -18.87 18.28 4.56
CA LEU A 134 -18.92 19.38 5.54
C LEU A 134 -20.26 19.42 6.28
N VAL A 135 -21.36 19.25 5.55
CA VAL A 135 -22.70 19.23 6.16
C VAL A 135 -22.85 18.05 7.13
N TYR A 136 -22.38 16.85 6.76
CA TYR A 136 -22.42 15.69 7.65
C TYR A 136 -21.57 15.89 8.92
N ALA A 137 -20.38 16.46 8.79
CA ALA A 137 -19.49 16.72 9.92
C ALA A 137 -20.09 17.70 10.95
N VAL A 138 -20.89 18.67 10.49
CA VAL A 138 -21.52 19.66 11.38
C VAL A 138 -22.84 19.16 11.93
N ARG A 139 -23.64 18.47 11.12
CA ARG A 139 -25.02 18.12 11.49
C ARG A 139 -25.15 16.77 12.20
N GLY A 140 -24.16 15.88 12.10
CA GLY A 140 -24.36 14.49 12.48
C GLY A 140 -25.46 13.84 11.64
N SER A 141 -25.70 12.55 11.81
CA SER A 141 -26.89 11.91 11.23
C SER A 141 -28.12 12.34 12.02
#